data_AF-A0A6C0IB18-F1
#
_entry.id   AF-A0A6C0IB18-F1
#
_cell.length_a   1.000
_cell.length_b   1.000
_cell.length_c   1.000
_cell.angle_alpha   90.00
_cell.angle_beta   90.00
_cell.angle_gamma   90.00
#
_symmetry.space_group_name_H-M   'P 1'
#
loop_
_entity.id
_entity.type
_entity.pdbx_description
1 polymer ?
#
loop_
_entity_poly.entity_id
_entity_poly.type
_entity_poly.pdbx_seq_one_letter_code
_entity_poly.pdbx_strand_id
1 'polypeptide(L)'
;MIKMVFLQSDYNLLSLKTLRCFCKNKKIKYSNLNKKDLFNEFNKYLAVKCIQFAFRKYFYKNAIDHITMDSVCYPCFIFKTKLGKCYFYEYSSIIKYIMKTGDTRDPMTRINYSNEDLLRLDIEAKKHFPNNNTFKSTYKIKNNINYSRRIRNRENEILSFQTRLDELKNNLMFVAEFDICSWEIDQEPILIDNVMYNNLEAYINSVLYELNVIFNHFRRYDPQSSSFFKINLIESIQRINNESNLIEKIEKM
;
A
#
# COMPACT_ATOMS: atom_id res chain seq x y z
N MET A 1 23.81 9.72 26.17
CA MET A 1 23.85 11.13 25.73
C MET A 1 25.12 11.32 24.90
N ILE A 2 25.02 11.47 23.58
CA ILE A 2 26.19 11.66 22.72
C ILE A 2 26.68 13.10 22.96
N LYS A 3 27.90 13.27 23.50
CA LYS A 3 28.57 14.57 23.56
C LYS A 3 28.79 15.01 22.10
N MET A 4 27.95 15.92 21.61
CA MET A 4 27.86 16.19 20.17
C MET A 4 28.94 17.16 19.66
N VAL A 5 29.73 17.79 20.53
CA VAL A 5 30.88 18.64 20.18
C VAL A 5 31.95 18.49 21.26
N PHE A 6 33.23 18.44 20.88
CA PHE A 6 34.34 18.46 21.83
C PHE A 6 34.61 19.90 22.28
N LEU A 7 34.74 20.10 23.59
CA LEU A 7 35.08 21.39 24.17
C LEU A 7 36.58 21.67 24.03
N GLN A 8 36.98 22.93 24.21
CA GLN A 8 38.39 23.31 24.21
C GLN A 8 39.21 22.55 25.27
N SER A 9 38.58 22.18 26.40
CA SER A 9 39.17 21.32 27.43
C SER A 9 39.52 19.92 26.91
N ASP A 10 38.76 19.41 25.95
CA ASP A 10 38.94 18.08 25.37
C ASP A 10 40.12 18.05 24.37
N TYR A 11 40.54 19.21 23.84
CA TYR A 11 41.70 19.33 22.93
C TYR A 11 43.01 18.86 23.57
N ASN A 12 43.20 19.19 24.86
CA ASN A 12 44.40 18.85 25.60
C ASN A 12 44.46 17.35 25.92
N LEU A 13 43.31 16.71 26.10
CA LEU A 13 43.18 15.28 26.42
C LEU A 13 43.34 14.37 25.18
N LEU A 14 42.98 14.86 24.00
CA LEU A 14 43.01 14.05 22.78
C LEU A 14 44.41 14.01 22.16
N SER A 15 44.94 12.80 21.92
CA SER A 15 46.19 12.62 21.17
C SER A 15 45.99 12.87 19.66
N LEU A 16 47.05 13.27 18.96
CA LEU A 16 47.03 13.42 17.50
C LEU A 16 46.66 12.11 16.79
N LYS A 17 47.11 10.97 17.32
CA LYS A 17 46.80 9.64 16.79
C LYS A 17 45.30 9.35 16.89
N THR A 18 44.68 9.68 18.02
CA THR A 18 43.24 9.51 18.26
C THR A 18 42.42 10.39 17.31
N LEU A 19 42.80 11.66 17.16
CA LEU A 19 42.12 12.58 16.25
C LEU A 19 42.23 12.13 14.78
N ARG A 20 43.40 11.67 14.34
CA ARG A 20 43.58 11.08 12.99
C ARG A 20 42.70 9.86 12.78
N CYS A 21 42.57 8.99 13.80
CA CYS A 21 41.67 7.83 13.74
C CYS A 21 40.20 8.25 13.56
N PHE A 22 39.74 9.24 14.32
CA PHE A 22 38.38 9.78 14.18
C PHE A 22 38.13 10.38 12.78
N CYS A 23 39.05 11.20 12.27
CA CYS A 23 38.94 11.78 10.94
C CYS A 23 38.92 10.71 9.84
N LYS A 24 39.76 9.66 9.96
CA LYS A 24 39.78 8.52 9.02
C LYS A 24 38.44 7.81 8.96
N ASN A 25 37.85 7.49 10.11
CA ASN A 25 36.55 6.81 10.18
C ASN A 25 35.42 7.63 9.55
N LYS A 26 35.55 8.96 9.52
CA LYS A 26 34.57 9.88 8.93
C LYS A 26 34.94 10.37 7.53
N LYS A 27 36.01 9.83 6.93
CA LYS A 27 36.51 10.21 5.59
C LYS A 27 36.84 11.71 5.45
N ILE A 28 37.27 12.36 6.55
CA ILE A 28 37.75 13.75 6.54
C ILE A 28 39.22 13.74 6.05
N LYS A 29 39.62 14.63 5.15
CA LYS A 29 41.03 14.72 4.72
C LYS A 29 41.90 15.25 5.87
N TYR A 30 42.96 14.53 6.23
CA TYR A 30 43.76 14.84 7.43
C TYR A 30 45.29 14.77 7.25
N SER A 31 45.79 14.43 6.05
CA SER A 31 47.21 14.11 5.82
C SER A 31 48.16 15.26 6.14
N ASN A 32 47.74 16.50 5.93
CA ASN A 32 48.60 17.68 6.01
C ASN A 32 48.22 18.63 7.17
N LEU A 33 47.34 18.20 8.09
CA LEU A 33 46.82 19.05 9.15
C LEU A 33 47.59 18.86 10.46
N ASN A 34 47.91 19.96 11.13
CA ASN A 34 48.43 19.94 12.50
C ASN A 34 47.33 19.55 13.50
N LYS A 35 47.69 19.29 14.77
CA LYS A 35 46.72 18.82 15.79
C LYS A 35 45.53 19.77 15.95
N LYS A 36 45.78 21.08 15.97
CA LYS A 36 44.78 22.13 16.17
C LYS A 36 43.79 22.17 15.00
N ASP A 37 44.30 22.17 13.77
CA ASP A 37 43.48 22.21 12.56
C ASP A 37 42.64 20.93 12.42
N LEU A 38 43.22 19.79 12.76
CA LEU A 38 42.56 18.49 12.70
C LEU A 38 41.44 18.37 13.76
N PHE A 39 41.67 18.93 14.96
CA PHE A 39 40.63 19.09 15.99
C PHE A 39 39.51 20.01 15.51
N ASN A 40 39.84 21.16 14.93
CA ASN A 40 38.87 22.12 14.41
C ASN A 40 38.02 21.53 13.28
N GLU A 41 38.63 20.83 12.31
CA GLU A 41 37.90 20.18 11.22
C GLU A 41 36.97 19.08 11.72
N PHE A 42 37.43 18.28 12.70
CA PHE A 42 36.57 17.27 13.30
C PHE A 42 35.41 17.90 14.08
N ASN A 43 35.65 18.98 14.82
CA ASN A 43 34.59 19.71 15.50
C ASN A 43 33.60 20.38 14.55
N LYS A 44 34.06 20.91 13.40
CA LYS A 44 33.17 21.40 12.33
C LYS A 44 32.28 20.27 11.83
N TYR A 45 32.82 19.09 11.55
CA TYR A 45 32.03 17.93 11.14
C TYR A 45 30.95 17.57 12.19
N LEU A 46 31.33 17.54 13.46
CA LEU A 46 30.43 17.25 14.56
C LEU A 46 29.34 18.33 14.73
N ALA A 47 29.71 19.60 14.66
CA ALA A 47 28.79 20.72 14.71
C ALA A 47 27.77 20.65 13.56
N VAL A 48 28.21 20.36 12.33
CA VAL A 48 27.32 20.13 11.18
C VAL A 48 26.35 18.98 11.47
N LYS A 49 26.81 17.86 12.04
CA LYS A 49 25.93 16.75 12.42
C LYS A 49 24.94 17.14 13.50
N CYS A 50 25.36 17.94 14.47
CA CYS A 50 24.54 18.43 15.56
C CYS A 50 23.44 19.37 15.05
N ILE A 51 23.79 20.33 14.19
CA ILE A 51 22.86 21.23 13.50
C ILE A 51 21.89 20.42 12.65
N GLN A 52 22.40 19.49 11.82
CA GLN A 52 21.56 18.60 11.02
C GLN A 52 20.57 17.83 11.91
N PHE A 53 21.03 17.26 13.01
CA PHE A 53 20.17 16.52 13.95
C PHE A 53 19.09 17.42 14.57
N ALA A 54 19.45 18.61 15.05
CA ALA A 54 18.51 19.56 15.64
C ALA A 54 17.49 20.05 14.62
N PHE A 55 17.94 20.43 13.42
CA PHE A 55 17.10 20.89 12.33
C PHE A 55 16.12 19.81 11.88
N ARG A 56 16.61 18.57 11.75
CA ARG A 56 15.80 17.38 11.49
C ARG A 56 14.74 17.18 12.57
N LYS A 57 15.15 17.13 13.84
CA LYS A 57 14.21 16.96 14.96
C LYS A 57 13.13 18.04 14.97
N TYR A 58 13.46 19.28 14.63
CA TYR A 58 12.50 20.37 14.57
C TYR A 58 11.54 20.25 13.38
N PHE A 59 12.04 19.97 12.18
CA PHE A 59 11.22 19.85 10.96
C PHE A 59 10.34 18.59 10.96
N TYR A 60 10.79 17.49 11.55
CA TYR A 60 10.04 16.23 11.56
C TYR A 60 9.12 16.06 12.77
N LYS A 61 9.18 16.93 13.79
CA LYS A 61 8.47 16.73 15.07
C LYS A 61 6.97 16.46 14.87
N ASN A 62 6.38 17.05 13.83
CA ASN A 62 4.98 16.89 13.47
C ASN A 62 4.80 16.47 11.99
N ALA A 63 5.83 15.87 11.36
CA ALA A 63 5.71 15.44 9.98
C ALA A 63 4.82 14.19 9.91
N ILE A 64 3.80 14.26 9.05
CA ILE A 64 2.84 13.19 8.80
C ILE A 64 3.05 12.71 7.36
N ASP A 65 3.01 11.40 7.16
CA ASP A 65 3.05 10.79 5.85
C ASP A 65 1.69 10.99 5.17
N HIS A 66 1.63 11.70 4.05
CA HIS A 66 0.36 11.97 3.37
C HIS A 66 -0.27 10.75 2.68
N ILE A 67 0.38 9.58 2.71
CA ILE A 67 -0.14 8.32 2.18
C ILE A 67 -0.77 7.49 3.30
N THR A 68 -0.05 7.31 4.42
CA THR A 68 -0.52 6.46 5.53
C THR A 68 -1.18 7.25 6.66
N MET A 69 -0.99 8.56 6.69
CA MET A 69 -1.41 9.48 7.77
C MET A 69 -0.71 9.22 9.11
N ASP A 70 0.37 8.44 9.12
CA ASP A 70 1.18 8.16 10.30
C ASP A 70 2.31 9.20 10.49
N SER A 71 2.87 9.24 11.69
CA SER A 71 4.07 10.06 11.97
C SER A 71 5.28 9.56 11.18
N VAL A 72 5.98 10.47 10.51
CA VAL A 72 7.18 10.15 9.73
C VAL A 72 8.41 10.02 10.64
N CYS A 73 9.14 8.94 10.48
CA CYS A 73 10.40 8.66 11.15
C CYS A 73 11.58 8.84 10.19
N TYR A 74 12.76 9.16 10.74
CA TYR A 74 13.99 9.22 9.96
C TYR A 74 14.63 7.82 9.84
N PRO A 75 15.17 7.42 8.67
CA PRO A 75 15.26 8.17 7.41
C PRO A 75 13.96 8.19 6.60
N CYS A 76 13.63 9.35 6.02
CA CYS A 76 12.44 9.55 5.19
C CYS A 76 12.77 10.21 3.85
N PHE A 77 11.87 10.05 2.89
CA PHE A 77 11.93 10.75 1.61
C PHE A 77 11.35 12.17 1.78
N ILE A 78 12.03 13.15 1.19
CA ILE A 78 11.62 14.56 1.23
C ILE A 78 11.40 15.04 -0.20
N PHE A 79 10.16 15.39 -0.52
CA PHE A 79 9.85 16.05 -1.78
C PHE A 79 9.79 17.55 -1.57
N LYS A 80 10.65 18.29 -2.28
CA LYS A 80 10.68 19.76 -2.23
C LYS A 80 10.05 20.32 -3.50
N THR A 81 8.98 21.08 -3.33
CA THR A 81 8.33 21.79 -4.44
C THR A 81 9.18 22.97 -4.92
N LYS A 82 8.90 23.46 -6.13
CA LYS A 82 9.53 24.68 -6.68
C LYS A 82 9.32 25.92 -5.79
N LEU A 83 8.21 25.96 -5.05
CA LEU A 83 7.87 27.02 -4.10
C LEU A 83 8.57 26.88 -2.74
N GLY A 84 9.40 25.84 -2.56
CA GLY A 84 10.14 25.60 -1.33
C GLY A 84 9.39 24.83 -0.25
N LYS A 85 8.11 24.46 -0.46
CA LYS A 85 7.38 23.58 0.47
C LYS A 85 7.97 22.17 0.44
N CYS A 86 8.10 21.55 1.60
CA CYS A 86 8.62 20.19 1.77
C CYS A 86 7.52 19.25 2.23
N TYR A 87 7.40 18.10 1.59
CA TYR A 87 6.53 16.99 1.97
C TYR A 87 7.38 15.79 2.36
N PHE A 88 6.95 15.09 3.39
CA PHE A 88 7.70 14.02 4.02
C PHE A 88 6.93 12.71 3.87
N TYR A 89 7.66 11.66 3.49
CA TYR A 89 7.08 10.33 3.29
C TYR A 89 8.01 9.27 3.85
N GLU A 90 7.45 8.24 4.45
CA GLU A 90 8.19 6.99 4.66
C GLU A 90 8.64 6.44 3.31
N TYR A 91 9.88 5.95 3.22
CA TYR A 91 10.33 5.36 1.96
C TYR A 91 9.43 4.20 1.54
N SER A 92 9.02 3.39 2.52
CA SER A 92 8.20 2.21 2.26
C SER A 92 6.81 2.57 1.71
N SER A 93 6.19 3.65 2.19
CA SER A 93 4.84 4.06 1.77
C SER A 93 4.86 4.62 0.35
N ILE A 94 5.77 5.55 0.04
CA ILE A 94 5.82 6.19 -1.27
C ILE A 94 6.20 5.21 -2.37
N ILE A 95 7.12 4.29 -2.10
CA ILE A 95 7.50 3.23 -3.03
C ILE A 95 6.30 2.32 -3.31
N LYS A 96 5.61 1.85 -2.26
CA LYS A 96 4.42 1.00 -2.42
C LYS A 96 3.31 1.72 -3.19
N TYR A 97 3.08 2.99 -2.91
CA TYR A 97 2.12 3.82 -3.64
C TYR A 97 2.43 3.87 -5.13
N ILE A 98 3.67 4.21 -5.51
CA ILE A 98 4.08 4.30 -6.92
C ILE A 98 3.96 2.92 -7.59
N MET A 99 4.37 1.85 -6.90
CA MET A 99 4.27 0.49 -7.44
C MET A 99 2.82 0.04 -7.64
N LYS A 100 1.93 0.38 -6.70
CA LYS A 100 0.51 -0.01 -6.70
C LYS A 100 -0.28 0.77 -7.74
N THR A 101 -0.08 2.08 -7.86
CA THR A 101 -0.87 2.96 -8.73
C THR A 101 -0.25 3.16 -10.10
N GLY A 102 1.08 2.99 -10.21
CA GLY A 102 1.84 3.43 -11.37
C GLY A 102 1.90 4.95 -11.54
N ASP A 103 1.38 5.74 -10.59
CA ASP A 103 1.46 7.19 -10.62
C ASP A 103 2.81 7.63 -10.05
N THR A 104 3.59 8.36 -10.86
CA THR A 104 4.93 8.84 -10.49
C THR A 104 4.93 10.33 -10.16
N ARG A 105 3.75 10.82 -9.78
CA ARG A 105 3.55 12.15 -9.21
C ARG A 105 3.50 12.07 -7.69
N ASP A 106 3.88 13.17 -7.06
CA ASP A 106 3.74 13.38 -5.63
C ASP A 106 2.25 13.23 -5.20
N PRO A 107 1.93 12.37 -4.21
CA PRO A 107 0.55 12.10 -3.81
C PRO A 107 -0.22 13.36 -3.39
N MET A 108 0.44 14.30 -2.71
CA MET A 108 -0.18 15.49 -2.15
C MET A 108 -0.33 16.61 -3.20
N THR A 109 0.72 16.89 -3.96
CA THR A 109 0.77 18.04 -4.88
C THR A 109 0.50 17.67 -6.33
N ARG A 110 0.51 16.38 -6.67
CA ARG A 110 0.41 15.85 -8.04
C ARG A 110 1.52 16.34 -8.98
N ILE A 111 2.63 16.85 -8.44
CA ILE A 111 3.80 17.26 -9.25
C ILE A 111 4.61 16.01 -9.62
N ASN A 112 5.07 15.93 -10.88
CA ASN A 112 5.92 14.83 -11.33
C ASN A 112 7.25 14.78 -10.57
N TYR A 113 7.63 13.59 -10.10
CA TYR A 113 8.96 13.37 -9.58
C TYR A 113 10.03 13.49 -10.66
N SER A 114 11.17 14.06 -10.30
CA SER A 114 12.34 14.07 -11.18
C SER A 114 12.91 12.65 -11.32
N ASN A 115 13.72 12.43 -12.36
CA ASN A 115 14.39 11.14 -12.52
C ASN A 115 15.34 10.85 -11.35
N GLU A 116 15.99 11.88 -10.81
CA GLU A 116 16.87 11.78 -9.65
C GLU A 116 16.11 11.37 -8.39
N ASP A 117 14.90 11.90 -8.17
CA ASP A 117 14.06 11.54 -7.03
C ASP A 117 13.68 10.06 -7.07
N LEU A 118 13.25 9.57 -8.23
CA LEU A 118 12.90 8.16 -8.42
C LEU A 118 14.12 7.24 -8.25
N LEU A 119 15.28 7.64 -8.77
CA LEU A 119 16.52 6.87 -8.56
C LEU A 119 16.92 6.84 -7.08
N ARG A 120 16.72 7.92 -6.32
CA ARG A 120 16.94 7.94 -4.87
C ARG A 120 15.99 6.99 -4.15
N LEU A 121 14.70 6.97 -4.53
CA LEU A 121 13.73 6.01 -4.01
C LEU A 121 14.18 4.57 -4.29
N ASP A 122 14.67 4.29 -5.50
CA ASP A 122 15.15 2.95 -5.88
C ASP A 122 16.40 2.51 -5.10
N ILE A 123 17.30 3.44 -4.76
CA ILE A 123 18.48 3.16 -3.94
C ILE A 123 18.06 2.81 -2.51
N GLU A 124 17.16 3.58 -1.92
CA GLU A 124 16.68 3.34 -0.55
C GLU A 124 15.76 2.12 -0.47
N ALA A 125 15.01 1.81 -1.54
CA ALA A 125 14.19 0.61 -1.64
C ALA A 125 15.00 -0.66 -1.36
N LYS A 126 16.24 -0.75 -1.85
CA LYS A 126 17.11 -1.91 -1.61
C LYS A 126 17.43 -2.13 -0.14
N LYS A 127 17.40 -1.07 0.68
CA LYS A 127 17.65 -1.15 2.13
C LYS A 127 16.38 -1.51 2.90
N HIS A 128 15.24 -0.95 2.49
CA HIS A 128 13.95 -1.17 3.15
C HIS A 128 13.24 -2.46 2.71
N PHE A 129 13.60 -3.01 1.55
CA PHE A 129 13.03 -4.23 0.97
C PHE A 129 14.12 -5.22 0.52
N PRO A 130 15.03 -5.66 1.41
CA PRO A 130 16.23 -6.41 1.03
C PRO A 130 15.94 -7.79 0.43
N ASN A 131 14.82 -8.41 0.80
CA ASN A 131 14.45 -9.77 0.37
C ASN A 131 13.28 -9.80 -0.62
N ASN A 132 12.86 -8.64 -1.13
CA ASN A 132 11.63 -8.57 -1.90
C ASN A 132 11.88 -8.58 -3.42
N ASN A 133 11.80 -9.76 -4.03
CA ASN A 133 11.86 -9.93 -5.50
C ASN A 133 10.71 -9.21 -6.24
N THR A 134 9.68 -8.74 -5.52
CA THR A 134 8.56 -8.01 -6.13
C THR A 134 8.82 -6.51 -6.32
N PHE A 135 9.92 -5.97 -5.77
CA PHE A 135 10.26 -4.57 -5.95
C PHE A 135 10.47 -4.24 -7.44
N LYS A 136 9.67 -3.29 -7.94
CA LYS A 136 9.82 -2.74 -9.28
C LYS A 136 10.38 -1.34 -9.15
N SER A 137 11.48 -1.08 -9.84
CA SER A 137 12.10 0.25 -9.90
C SER A 137 11.07 1.31 -10.29
N THR A 138 10.94 2.32 -9.43
CA THR A 138 10.06 3.47 -9.63
C THR A 138 10.47 4.27 -10.87
N TYR A 139 11.78 4.34 -11.15
CA TYR A 139 12.30 4.92 -12.39
C TYR A 139 11.85 4.13 -13.63
N LYS A 140 11.93 2.80 -13.60
CA LYS A 140 11.44 1.95 -14.71
C LYS A 140 9.92 2.05 -14.89
N ILE A 141 9.17 2.20 -13.79
CA ILE A 141 7.72 2.43 -13.84
C ILE A 141 7.40 3.71 -14.61
N LYS A 142 8.08 4.82 -14.32
CA LYS A 142 7.89 6.10 -15.03
C LYS A 142 8.06 5.97 -16.54
N ASN A 143 9.07 5.23 -16.98
CA ASN A 143 9.37 5.06 -18.40
C ASN A 143 8.47 4.03 -19.10
N ASN A 144 7.69 3.25 -18.35
CA ASN A 144 6.76 2.28 -18.90
C ASN A 144 5.35 2.88 -19.00
N ILE A 145 5.06 3.48 -20.15
CA ILE A 145 3.76 4.13 -20.45
C ILE A 145 2.56 3.19 -20.20
N ASN A 146 2.75 1.88 -20.43
CA ASN A 146 1.70 0.89 -20.27
C ASN A 146 1.57 0.36 -18.83
N TYR A 147 2.42 0.77 -17.89
CA TYR A 147 2.39 0.26 -16.52
C TYR A 147 1.13 0.72 -15.79
N SER A 148 0.93 2.03 -15.68
CA SER A 148 -0.24 2.61 -15.00
C SER A 148 -1.54 2.26 -15.73
N ARG A 149 -1.51 2.15 -17.07
CA ARG A 149 -2.65 1.66 -17.86
C ARG A 149 -3.03 0.22 -17.50
N ARG A 150 -2.05 -0.69 -17.39
CA ARG A 150 -2.31 -2.10 -17.00
C ARG A 150 -2.88 -2.21 -15.59
N ILE A 151 -2.37 -1.41 -14.65
CA ILE A 151 -2.91 -1.34 -13.29
C ILE A 151 -4.37 -0.88 -13.32
N ARG A 152 -4.65 0.24 -13.98
CA ARG A 152 -6.01 0.78 -14.07
C ARG A 152 -6.98 -0.20 -14.75
N ASN A 153 -6.55 -0.84 -15.83
CA ASN A 153 -7.38 -1.84 -16.52
C ASN A 153 -7.70 -3.01 -15.59
N ARG A 154 -6.71 -3.50 -14.81
CA ARG A 154 -6.92 -4.55 -13.82
C ARG A 154 -7.89 -4.10 -12.71
N GLU A 155 -7.76 -2.89 -12.21
CA GLU A 155 -8.68 -2.33 -11.20
C GLU A 155 -10.11 -2.20 -11.76
N ASN A 156 -10.25 -1.75 -13.01
CA ASN A 156 -11.54 -1.68 -13.69
C ASN A 156 -12.16 -3.06 -13.94
N GLU A 157 -11.36 -4.07 -14.30
CA GLU A 157 -11.82 -5.46 -14.45
C GLU A 157 -12.30 -6.01 -13.10
N ILE A 158 -11.55 -5.78 -12.02
CA ILE A 158 -11.95 -6.14 -10.65
C ILE A 158 -13.30 -5.48 -10.29
N LEU A 159 -13.43 -4.17 -10.55
CA LEU A 159 -14.66 -3.45 -10.26
C LEU A 159 -15.85 -3.99 -11.07
N SER A 160 -15.63 -4.30 -12.36
CA SER A 160 -16.65 -4.91 -13.22
C SER A 160 -17.13 -6.26 -12.66
N PHE A 161 -16.20 -7.10 -12.19
CA PHE A 161 -16.57 -8.35 -11.53
C PHE A 161 -17.36 -8.12 -10.24
N GLN A 162 -16.94 -7.17 -9.40
CA GLN A 162 -17.66 -6.84 -8.16
C GLN A 162 -19.10 -6.40 -8.44
N THR A 163 -19.29 -5.47 -9.38
CA THR A 163 -20.64 -5.03 -9.78
C THR A 163 -21.49 -6.19 -10.27
N ARG A 164 -20.95 -7.07 -11.12
CA ARG A 164 -21.70 -8.21 -11.63
C ARG A 164 -22.03 -9.24 -10.55
N LEU A 165 -21.10 -9.47 -9.62
CA LEU A 165 -21.32 -10.34 -8.46
C LEU A 165 -22.43 -9.80 -7.55
N ASP A 166 -22.46 -8.48 -7.32
CA ASP A 166 -23.52 -7.83 -6.53
C ASP A 166 -24.89 -7.92 -7.22
N GLU A 167 -24.95 -7.74 -8.53
CA GLU A 167 -26.18 -7.95 -9.33
C GLU A 167 -26.70 -9.39 -9.20
N LEU A 168 -25.82 -10.39 -9.38
CA LEU A 168 -26.18 -11.80 -9.27
C LEU A 168 -26.59 -12.18 -7.85
N LYS A 169 -25.91 -11.62 -6.83
CA LYS A 169 -26.33 -11.73 -5.43
C LYS A 169 -27.75 -11.21 -5.25
N ASN A 170 -28.06 -10.01 -5.71
CA ASN A 170 -29.39 -9.42 -5.57
C ASN A 170 -30.47 -10.26 -6.27
N ASN A 171 -30.17 -10.84 -7.44
CA ASN A 171 -31.08 -11.77 -8.11
C ASN A 171 -31.36 -13.03 -7.27
N LEU A 172 -30.33 -13.61 -6.64
CA LEU A 172 -30.51 -14.77 -5.75
C LEU A 172 -31.31 -14.40 -4.50
N MET A 173 -31.05 -13.22 -3.91
CA MET A 173 -31.77 -12.75 -2.74
C MET A 173 -33.25 -12.52 -3.05
N PHE A 174 -33.56 -11.90 -4.20
CA PHE A 174 -34.94 -11.74 -4.67
C PHE A 174 -35.67 -13.08 -4.80
N VAL A 175 -35.02 -14.09 -5.37
CA VAL A 175 -35.62 -15.44 -5.47
C VAL A 175 -35.79 -16.08 -4.10
N ALA A 176 -34.81 -15.97 -3.22
CA ALA A 176 -34.87 -16.52 -1.87
C ALA A 176 -35.99 -15.88 -1.03
N GLU A 177 -36.25 -14.59 -1.20
CA GLU A 177 -37.38 -13.88 -0.57
C GLU A 177 -38.72 -14.32 -1.18
N PHE A 178 -38.79 -14.47 -2.51
CA PHE A 178 -40.02 -14.88 -3.19
C PHE A 178 -40.45 -16.31 -2.85
N ASP A 179 -39.49 -17.22 -2.69
CA ASP A 179 -39.71 -18.61 -2.27
C ASP A 179 -40.16 -18.74 -0.81
N ILE A 180 -40.13 -17.68 0.00
CA ILE A 180 -40.74 -17.65 1.34
C ILE A 180 -42.19 -17.17 1.26
N CYS A 181 -42.45 -16.11 0.49
CA CYS A 181 -43.78 -15.53 0.33
C CYS A 181 -44.80 -16.50 -0.27
N SER A 182 -44.38 -17.47 -1.10
CA SER A 182 -45.27 -18.49 -1.67
C SER A 182 -45.79 -19.50 -0.65
N TRP A 183 -45.15 -19.64 0.52
CA TRP A 183 -45.54 -20.59 1.58
C TRP A 183 -46.37 -19.94 2.69
N GLU A 184 -46.34 -18.62 2.80
CA GLU A 184 -47.05 -17.87 3.86
C GLU A 184 -48.49 -17.47 3.47
N ILE A 185 -48.89 -17.64 2.21
CA ILE A 185 -50.26 -17.36 1.75
C ILE A 185 -51.11 -18.63 1.91
N ASP A 186 -51.72 -18.78 3.09
CA ASP A 186 -52.85 -19.65 3.46
C ASP A 186 -52.91 -21.09 2.89
N GLN A 187 -52.40 -22.05 3.67
CA GLN A 187 -52.80 -23.47 3.85
C GLN A 187 -53.35 -24.34 2.69
N GLU A 188 -53.27 -23.95 1.43
CA GLU A 188 -53.31 -24.85 0.29
C GLU A 188 -52.18 -24.48 -0.66
N PRO A 189 -51.33 -25.45 -1.09
CA PRO A 189 -50.32 -25.16 -2.09
C PRO A 189 -51.06 -24.73 -3.35
N ILE A 190 -51.01 -23.43 -3.65
CA ILE A 190 -51.45 -22.93 -4.95
C ILE A 190 -50.61 -23.72 -5.96
N LEU A 191 -51.28 -24.57 -6.74
CA LEU A 191 -50.76 -25.21 -7.94
C LEU A 191 -50.41 -24.10 -8.94
N ILE A 192 -49.37 -23.32 -8.64
CA ILE A 192 -48.68 -22.53 -9.62
C ILE A 192 -47.91 -23.57 -10.42
N ASP A 193 -48.52 -23.98 -11.52
CA ASP A 193 -48.10 -25.02 -12.47
C ASP A 193 -46.58 -25.24 -12.50
N ASN A 194 -46.17 -26.51 -12.53
CA ASN A 194 -44.78 -26.98 -12.74
C ASN A 194 -43.98 -26.20 -13.81
N VAL A 195 -44.66 -25.51 -14.74
CA VAL A 195 -44.06 -24.61 -15.73
C VAL A 195 -43.37 -23.40 -15.09
N MET A 196 -43.96 -22.76 -14.07
CA MET A 196 -43.35 -21.63 -13.36
C MET A 196 -42.18 -22.07 -12.47
N TYR A 197 -42.31 -23.23 -11.81
CA TYR A 197 -41.23 -23.81 -11.00
C TYR A 197 -40.04 -24.27 -11.86
N ASN A 198 -40.28 -24.93 -12.99
CA ASN A 198 -39.22 -25.28 -13.94
C ASN A 198 -38.51 -24.02 -14.48
N ASN A 199 -39.26 -22.94 -14.70
CA ASN A 199 -38.68 -21.65 -15.09
C ASN A 199 -37.86 -21.01 -13.96
N LEU A 200 -38.29 -21.13 -12.70
CA LEU A 200 -37.58 -20.60 -11.55
C LEU A 200 -36.31 -21.40 -11.24
N GLU A 201 -36.37 -22.73 -11.23
CA GLU A 201 -35.19 -23.57 -11.02
C GLU A 201 -34.17 -23.40 -12.15
N ALA A 202 -34.63 -23.31 -13.40
CA ALA A 202 -33.76 -23.00 -14.53
C ALA A 202 -33.12 -21.61 -14.38
N TYR A 203 -33.88 -20.61 -13.91
CA TYR A 203 -33.35 -19.28 -13.61
C TYR A 203 -32.30 -19.31 -12.50
N ILE A 204 -32.58 -19.95 -11.36
CA ILE A 204 -31.63 -20.10 -10.25
C ILE A 204 -30.34 -20.78 -10.73
N ASN A 205 -30.47 -21.90 -11.44
CA ASN A 205 -29.30 -22.63 -11.95
C ASN A 205 -28.50 -21.79 -12.96
N SER A 206 -29.19 -20.97 -13.79
CA SER A 206 -28.51 -20.03 -14.69
C SER A 206 -27.76 -18.94 -13.93
N VAL A 207 -28.36 -18.35 -12.88
CA VAL A 207 -27.72 -17.34 -12.04
C VAL A 207 -26.53 -17.94 -11.27
N LEU A 208 -26.67 -19.14 -10.71
CA LEU A 208 -25.57 -19.85 -10.04
C LEU A 208 -24.42 -20.20 -10.99
N TYR A 209 -24.74 -20.64 -12.20
CA TYR A 209 -23.73 -20.91 -13.23
C TYR A 209 -22.94 -19.65 -13.55
N GLU A 210 -23.63 -18.54 -13.82
CA GLU A 210 -22.98 -17.26 -14.13
C GLU A 210 -22.15 -16.76 -12.94
N LEU A 211 -22.72 -16.84 -11.73
CA LEU A 211 -22.03 -16.50 -10.49
C LEU A 211 -20.73 -17.29 -10.36
N ASN A 212 -20.75 -18.60 -10.64
CA ASN A 212 -19.58 -19.45 -10.56
C ASN A 212 -18.52 -19.08 -11.59
N VAL A 213 -18.92 -18.77 -12.83
CA VAL A 213 -17.99 -18.29 -13.87
C VAL A 213 -17.33 -16.98 -13.43
N ILE A 214 -18.12 -15.98 -13.07
CA ILE A 214 -17.62 -14.65 -12.66
C ILE A 214 -16.77 -14.75 -11.40
N PHE A 215 -17.20 -15.54 -10.41
CA PHE A 215 -16.45 -15.77 -9.18
C PHE A 215 -15.09 -16.40 -9.43
N ASN A 216 -15.01 -17.41 -10.30
CA ASN A 216 -13.74 -18.05 -10.66
C ASN A 216 -12.81 -17.08 -11.39
N HIS A 217 -13.34 -16.20 -12.24
CA HIS A 217 -12.55 -15.14 -12.82
C HIS A 217 -12.06 -14.17 -11.75
N PHE A 218 -12.95 -13.63 -10.92
CA PHE A 218 -12.62 -12.68 -9.86
C PHE A 218 -11.56 -13.21 -8.89
N ARG A 219 -11.67 -14.47 -8.48
CA ARG A 219 -10.72 -15.15 -7.59
C ARG A 219 -9.29 -15.16 -8.13
N ARG A 220 -9.09 -15.20 -9.45
CA ARG A 220 -7.75 -15.11 -10.07
C ARG A 220 -7.14 -13.72 -9.92
N TYR A 221 -7.97 -12.68 -9.87
CA TYR A 221 -7.54 -11.29 -9.77
C TYR A 221 -7.36 -10.82 -8.33
N ASP A 222 -8.28 -11.20 -7.44
CA ASP A 222 -8.30 -10.84 -6.03
C ASP A 222 -8.89 -11.97 -5.16
N PRO A 223 -8.05 -12.94 -4.73
CA PRO A 223 -8.49 -14.08 -3.93
C PRO A 223 -9.07 -13.71 -2.56
N GLN A 224 -8.61 -12.60 -1.97
CA GLN A 224 -9.04 -12.18 -0.64
C GLN A 224 -10.44 -11.60 -0.71
N SER A 225 -10.68 -10.67 -1.63
CA SER A 225 -12.00 -10.08 -1.86
C SER A 225 -13.01 -11.12 -2.35
N SER A 226 -12.60 -12.09 -3.18
CA SER A 226 -13.49 -13.19 -3.58
C SER A 226 -13.90 -14.05 -2.37
N SER A 227 -12.97 -14.36 -1.48
CA SER A 227 -13.28 -15.14 -0.27
C SER A 227 -14.27 -14.42 0.63
N PHE A 228 -14.08 -13.11 0.82
CA PHE A 228 -15.02 -12.27 1.58
C PHE A 228 -16.41 -12.23 0.94
N PHE A 229 -16.48 -12.05 -0.38
CA PHE A 229 -17.75 -12.07 -1.11
C PHE A 229 -18.51 -13.39 -0.91
N LYS A 230 -17.83 -14.54 -1.03
CA LYS A 230 -18.45 -15.86 -0.85
C LYS A 230 -19.06 -16.02 0.55
N ILE A 231 -18.30 -15.65 1.59
CA ILE A 231 -18.77 -15.69 2.98
C ILE A 231 -20.02 -14.81 3.14
N ASN A 232 -19.95 -13.57 2.66
CA ASN A 232 -21.06 -12.63 2.77
C ASN A 232 -22.32 -13.10 2.03
N LEU A 233 -22.17 -13.74 0.86
CA LEU A 233 -23.28 -14.31 0.12
C LEU A 233 -23.95 -15.46 0.89
N ILE A 234 -23.16 -16.39 1.43
CA ILE A 234 -23.66 -17.51 2.24
C ILE A 234 -24.42 -16.99 3.46
N GLU A 235 -23.82 -16.06 4.21
CA GLU A 235 -24.45 -15.44 5.38
C GLU A 235 -25.76 -14.71 5.01
N SER A 236 -25.80 -14.06 3.85
CA SER A 236 -27.01 -13.35 3.39
C SER A 236 -28.15 -14.31 3.10
N ILE A 237 -27.86 -15.44 2.44
CA ILE A 237 -28.85 -16.46 2.10
C ILE A 237 -29.31 -17.21 3.35
N GLN A 238 -28.40 -17.56 4.26
CA GLN A 238 -28.73 -18.23 5.52
C GLN A 238 -29.73 -17.43 6.37
N ARG A 239 -29.59 -16.09 6.40
CA ARG A 239 -30.53 -15.22 7.13
C ARG A 239 -31.95 -15.26 6.59
N ILE A 240 -32.10 -15.52 5.30
CA ILE A 240 -33.38 -15.55 4.61
C ILE A 240 -33.98 -16.95 4.69
N ASN A 241 -33.18 -17.98 4.42
CA ASN A 241 -33.65 -19.35 4.33
C ASN A 241 -32.65 -20.32 5.00
N ASN A 242 -33.01 -20.78 6.21
CA ASN A 242 -32.17 -21.65 7.05
C ASN A 242 -31.94 -23.07 6.47
N GLU A 243 -32.76 -23.52 5.50
CA GLU A 243 -32.73 -24.89 4.95
C GLU A 243 -32.53 -24.92 3.42
N SER A 244 -31.78 -23.96 2.87
CA SER A 244 -31.67 -23.83 1.42
C SER A 244 -30.61 -24.75 0.79
N ASN A 245 -31.03 -25.68 -0.09
CA ASN A 245 -30.17 -26.39 -1.07
C ASN A 245 -29.26 -25.45 -1.88
N LEU A 246 -29.58 -24.15 -1.93
CA LEU A 246 -28.78 -23.10 -2.56
C LEU A 246 -27.42 -22.89 -1.85
N ILE A 247 -27.38 -23.04 -0.52
CA ILE A 247 -26.15 -22.87 0.27
C ILE A 247 -25.14 -23.95 -0.11
N GLU A 248 -25.56 -25.21 -0.19
CA GLU A 248 -24.69 -26.33 -0.58
C GLU A 248 -24.12 -26.13 -2.00
N LYS A 249 -24.94 -25.61 -2.92
CA LYS A 249 -24.50 -25.28 -4.29
C LYS A 249 -23.45 -24.16 -4.29
N ILE A 250 -23.60 -23.14 -3.44
CA ILE A 250 -22.64 -22.02 -3.32
C ILE A 250 -21.36 -22.44 -2.61
N GLU A 251 -21.43 -23.32 -1.61
CA GLU A 251 -20.27 -23.84 -0.90
C GLU A 251 -19.34 -24.63 -1.84
N LYS A 252 -19.91 -25.30 -2.85
CA LYS A 252 -19.18 -26.06 -3.88
C LYS A 252 -18.47 -25.20 -4.94
N MET A 253 -18.74 -23.89 -5.00
CA MET A 253 -18.07 -22.92 -5.91
C MET A 253 -16.70 -22.48 -5.41
#